data_AF-A0A1M5VI91-F1
#
_entry.id   AF-A0A1M5VI91-F1
#
_cell.length_a   1.000
_cell.length_b   1.000
_cell.length_c   1.000
_cell.angle_alpha   90.00
_cell.angle_beta   90.00
_cell.angle_gamma   90.00
#
_symmetry.space_group_name_H-M   'P 1'
#
loop_
_entity.id
_entity.type
_entity.pdbx_description
1 polymer ?
#
loop_
_entity_poly.entity_id
_entity_poly.type
_entity_poly.pdbx_seq_one_letter_code
_entity_poly.pdbx_strand_id
1 'polypeptide(L)'
;MEQLSLFDQKENKAVVIPEDVISPLESSKSVKSKEFKKQQMRWREWVMAVQATHNCSWFEARKLLLVHRKSQTPIAIHIAE
;
A
#
# COMPACT_ATOMS: atom_id res chain seq x y z
N MET A 1 -1.67 -38.26 -5.29
CA MET A 1 -0.26 -37.86 -5.09
C MET A 1 -0.12 -36.46 -5.68
N GLU A 2 0.55 -35.59 -4.95
CA GLU A 2 0.28 -34.14 -4.85
C GLU A 2 0.59 -33.35 -6.11
N GLN A 3 -0.41 -32.68 -6.68
CA GLN A 3 -0.23 -31.71 -7.76
C GLN A 3 -1.16 -30.53 -7.50
N LEU A 4 -0.84 -29.65 -6.55
CA LEU A 4 -1.55 -28.38 -6.32
C LEU A 4 -0.82 -27.42 -5.34
N SER A 5 0.50 -27.23 -5.46
CA SER A 5 1.20 -26.22 -4.63
C SER A 5 2.26 -25.41 -5.37
N LEU A 6 2.16 -25.28 -6.70
CA LEU A 6 3.15 -24.56 -7.51
C LEU A 6 2.78 -23.11 -7.89
N PHE A 7 1.82 -22.49 -7.20
CA PHE A 7 1.43 -21.08 -7.45
C PHE A 7 1.28 -20.23 -6.18
N ASP A 8 1.89 -20.62 -5.05
CA ASP A 8 1.89 -19.79 -3.84
C ASP A 8 3.08 -18.82 -3.75
N GLN A 9 3.94 -18.78 -4.77
CA GLN A 9 4.91 -17.69 -4.93
C GLN A 9 4.22 -16.50 -5.60
N LYS A 10 3.25 -15.90 -4.89
CA LYS A 10 2.88 -14.50 -5.13
C LYS A 10 4.16 -13.70 -4.97
N GLU A 11 4.81 -13.37 -6.07
CA GLU A 11 6.02 -12.57 -6.10
C GLU A 11 5.74 -11.27 -5.36
N ASN A 12 6.21 -11.20 -4.11
CA ASN A 12 6.23 -9.98 -3.33
C ASN A 12 7.26 -9.06 -3.98
N LYS A 13 6.84 -8.36 -5.04
CA LYS A 13 7.69 -7.38 -5.70
C LYS A 13 8.00 -6.29 -4.68
N ALA A 14 9.29 -6.04 -4.48
CA ALA A 14 9.75 -4.96 -3.63
C ALA A 14 9.52 -3.65 -4.40
N VAL A 15 8.51 -2.89 -4.00
CA VAL A 15 8.10 -1.65 -4.66
C VAL A 15 8.46 -0.47 -3.78
N VAL A 16 9.03 0.59 -4.37
CA VAL A 16 9.22 1.87 -3.69
C VAL A 16 7.88 2.61 -3.69
N ILE A 17 7.41 3.03 -2.52
CA ILE A 17 6.16 3.78 -2.40
C ILE A 17 6.35 5.16 -3.04
N PRO A 18 5.60 5.49 -4.10
CA PRO A 18 5.68 6.79 -4.74
C PRO A 18 5.33 7.93 -3.79
N GLU A 19 5.97 9.08 -3.98
CA GLU A 19 5.71 10.27 -3.15
C GLU A 19 4.30 10.84 -3.33
N ASP A 20 3.64 10.54 -4.46
CA ASP A 20 2.26 10.94 -4.78
C ASP A 20 1.20 10.20 -3.95
N VAL A 21 1.58 9.10 -3.28
CA VAL A 21 0.73 8.39 -2.31
C VAL A 21 0.70 9.20 -1.01
N ILE A 22 -0.12 10.25 -0.99
CA ILE A 22 -0.19 11.20 0.12
C ILE A 22 -1.30 10.81 1.11
N SER A 23 -1.00 10.85 2.40
CA SER A 23 -1.99 10.59 3.44
C SER A 23 -3.16 11.58 3.35
N PRO A 24 -4.42 11.16 3.53
CA PRO A 24 -5.56 12.09 3.58
C PRO A 24 -5.39 13.20 4.62
N LEU A 25 -4.62 12.96 5.69
CA LEU A 25 -4.30 13.95 6.72
C LEU A 25 -3.24 14.97 6.28
N GLU A 26 -2.42 14.63 5.29
CA GLU A 26 -1.36 15.48 4.73
C GLU A 26 -1.82 16.16 3.42
N SER A 27 -3.05 15.90 2.96
CA SER A 27 -3.57 16.50 1.73
C SER A 27 -3.91 17.98 1.95
N SER A 28 -3.40 18.83 1.05
CA SER A 28 -3.82 20.23 0.95
C SER A 28 -5.13 20.42 0.17
N LYS A 29 -5.73 19.33 -0.35
CA LYS A 29 -6.94 19.40 -1.17
C LYS A 29 -8.19 19.50 -0.31
N SER A 30 -9.21 20.17 -0.84
CA SER A 30 -10.52 20.24 -0.18
C SER A 30 -11.12 18.85 -0.02
N VAL A 31 -11.58 18.52 1.19
CA VAL A 31 -12.18 17.23 1.56
C VAL A 31 -13.38 16.86 0.66
N LYS A 32 -14.07 17.87 0.10
CA LYS A 32 -15.24 17.67 -0.79
C LYS A 32 -14.86 17.47 -2.26
N SER A 33 -13.62 17.72 -2.65
CA SER A 33 -13.15 17.62 -4.04
C SER A 33 -13.10 16.16 -4.53
N LYS A 34 -13.25 15.95 -5.84
CA LYS A 34 -13.10 14.62 -6.44
C LYS A 34 -11.65 14.14 -6.31
N GLU A 35 -10.70 15.07 -6.34
CA GLU A 35 -9.27 14.83 -6.25
C GLU A 35 -8.87 14.34 -4.87
N PHE A 36 -9.45 14.88 -3.79
CA PHE A 36 -9.24 14.36 -2.43
C PHE A 36 -9.78 12.92 -2.31
N LYS A 37 -10.96 12.64 -2.86
CA LYS A 37 -11.53 11.29 -2.85
C LYS A 37 -10.64 10.29 -3.62
N LYS A 38 -10.13 10.67 -4.79
CA LYS A 38 -9.18 9.84 -5.55
C LYS A 38 -7.91 9.56 -4.75
N GLN A 39 -7.34 10.59 -4.12
CA GLN A 39 -6.16 10.44 -3.26
C GLN A 39 -6.44 9.52 -2.06
N GLN A 40 -7.61 9.67 -1.43
CA GLN A 40 -8.02 8.81 -0.32
C GLN A 40 -8.16 7.35 -0.72
N MET A 41 -8.76 7.08 -1.88
CA MET A 41 -8.88 5.74 -2.44
C MET A 41 -7.50 5.15 -2.73
N ARG A 42 -6.64 5.91 -3.41
CA ARG A 42 -5.25 5.52 -3.70
C ARG A 42 -4.50 5.17 -2.42
N TRP A 43 -4.53 6.05 -1.42
CA TRP A 43 -3.91 5.81 -0.12
C TRP A 43 -4.42 4.51 0.52
N ARG A 44 -5.73 4.30 0.49
CA ARG A 44 -6.37 3.10 1.05
C ARG A 44 -5.89 1.83 0.35
N GLU A 45 -5.82 1.82 -0.97
CA GLU A 45 -5.35 0.67 -1.77
C GLU A 45 -3.93 0.25 -1.35
N TRP A 46 -3.03 1.22 -1.19
CA TRP A 46 -1.67 0.93 -0.76
C TRP A 46 -1.60 0.42 0.69
N VAL A 47 -2.39 0.98 1.61
CA VAL A 47 -2.45 0.46 2.99
C VAL A 47 -3.00 -0.97 2.99
N MET A 48 -4.01 -1.28 2.17
CA MET A 48 -4.55 -2.62 2.01
C MET A 48 -3.51 -3.59 1.45
N ALA A 49 -2.72 -3.18 0.46
CA ALA A 49 -1.65 -4.00 -0.11
C ALA A 49 -0.59 -4.35 0.94
N VAL A 50 -0.14 -3.37 1.72
CA VAL A 50 0.80 -3.59 2.84
C VAL A 50 0.18 -4.52 3.89
N GLN A 51 -1.09 -4.28 4.24
CA GLN A 51 -1.79 -5.08 5.23
C GLN A 51 -1.89 -6.55 4.80
N ALA A 52 -2.25 -6.79 3.54
CA ALA A 52 -2.40 -8.12 2.98
C ALA A 52 -1.05 -8.85 2.89
N THR A 53 0.02 -8.16 2.50
CA THR A 53 1.35 -8.78 2.37
C THR A 53 2.01 -9.06 3.72
N HIS A 54 1.89 -8.15 4.68
CA HIS A 54 2.53 -8.30 6.00
C HIS A 54 1.63 -8.93 7.06
N ASN A 55 0.37 -9.25 6.72
CA ASN A 55 -0.64 -9.81 7.61
C ASN A 55 -0.74 -9.07 8.96
N CYS A 56 -0.76 -7.73 8.91
CA CYS A 56 -0.70 -6.87 10.10
C CYS A 56 -2.02 -6.09 10.30
N SER A 57 -2.12 -5.34 11.40
CA SER A 57 -3.26 -4.45 11.61
C SER A 57 -3.24 -3.28 10.62
N TRP A 58 -4.40 -2.69 10.35
CA TRP A 58 -4.51 -1.49 9.51
C TRP A 58 -3.59 -0.35 9.98
N PHE A 59 -3.46 -0.18 11.29
CA PHE A 59 -2.65 0.88 11.88
C PHE A 59 -1.16 0.63 11.67
N GLU A 60 -0.72 -0.62 11.80
CA GLU A 60 0.65 -1.03 11.51
C GLU A 60 0.98 -0.92 10.02
N ALA A 61 0.09 -1.39 9.15
CA ALA A 61 0.25 -1.26 7.70
C ALA A 61 0.41 0.20 7.28
N ARG A 62 -0.44 1.09 7.83
CA ARG A 62 -0.34 2.53 7.62
C ARG A 62 1.01 3.09 8.12
N LYS A 63 1.47 2.65 9.29
CA LYS A 63 2.75 3.10 9.86
C LYS A 63 3.92 2.64 9.00
N LEU A 64 3.92 1.38 8.56
CA LEU A 64 4.91 0.82 7.64
C LEU A 64 4.94 1.59 6.33
N LEU A 65 3.78 1.81 5.72
CA LEU A 65 3.67 2.59 4.48
C LEU A 65 4.26 4.00 4.65
N LEU A 66 3.96 4.69 5.75
CA LEU A 66 4.51 6.02 6.02
C LEU A 66 6.03 6.00 6.23
N VAL A 67 6.56 5.00 6.94
CA VAL A 67 8.00 4.84 7.15
C VAL A 67 8.70 4.62 5.82
N HIS A 68 8.28 3.61 5.06
CA HIS A 68 8.88 3.26 3.77
C HIS A 68 8.74 4.38 2.72
N ARG A 69 7.62 5.12 2.72
CA ARG A 69 7.46 6.32 1.89
C ARG A 69 8.47 7.41 2.28
N LYS A 70 8.66 7.69 3.57
CA LYS A 70 9.60 8.72 4.04
C LYS A 70 11.06 8.34 3.82
N SER A 71 11.41 7.07 4.02
CA SER A 71 12.77 6.56 3.80
C SER A 71 13.05 6.21 2.35
N GLN A 72 12.03 6.25 1.48
CA GLN A 72 12.10 5.79 0.09
C GLN A 72 12.71 4.37 -0.01
N THR A 73 12.43 3.54 1.00
CA THR A 73 12.90 2.16 1.05
C THR A 73 11.87 1.25 0.42
N PRO A 74 12.28 0.29 -0.41
CA PRO A 74 11.35 -0.64 -1.02
C PRO A 74 10.63 -1.45 0.05
N ILE A 75 9.34 -1.69 -0.16
CA ILE A 75 8.51 -2.56 0.67
C ILE A 75 7.99 -3.71 -0.19
N ALA A 76 8.00 -4.91 0.37
CA ALA A 76 7.41 -6.09 -0.24
C ALA A 76 5.88 -5.94 -0.19
N ILE A 77 5.24 -5.61 -1.32
CA ILE A 77 3.79 -5.48 -1.40
C ILE A 77 3.25 -6.11 -2.66
N HIS A 78 2.05 -6.66 -2.55
CA HIS A 78 1.29 -7.12 -3.70
C HIS A 78 0.33 -6.01 -4.14
N ILE A 79 0.67 -5.33 -5.24
CA ILE A 79 -0.26 -4.43 -5.93
C ILE A 79 -0.83 -5.25 -7.09
N ALA A 80 -2.14 -5.48 -7.09
CA ALA A 80 -2.82 -5.95 -8.29
C ALA A 80 -2.74 -4.80 -9.32
N GLU A 81 -1.99 -5.03 -10.40
CA GLU A 81 -1.94 -4.12 -11.57
C GLU A 81 -3.32 -3.96 -12.23
#